data_AF-A0A2V6R6I2-F1
#
_entry.id   AF-A0A2V6R6I2-F1
#
_cell.length_a   1.000
_cell.length_b   1.000
_cell.length_c   1.000
_cell.angle_alpha   90.00
_cell.angle_beta   90.00
_cell.angle_gamma   90.00
#
_symmetry.space_group_name_H-M   'P 1'
#
loop_
_entity.id
_entity.type
_entity.pdbx_description
1 polymer ?
#
loop_
_entity_poly.entity_id
_entity_poly.type
_entity_poly.pdbx_seq_one_letter_code
_entity_poly.pdbx_strand_id
1 'polypeptide(L)'
;MLTRALRGLAVLAAFNAVLALGLTSPPDAADPSAPFVFRGACYCRAAGELRCVAELTERDCKRRCTEELCDDWFWLERRPCWNWGYGG
;
A
#
# COMPACT_ATOMS: atom_id res chain seq x y z
N MET A 1 32.39 -39.98 1.35
CA MET A 1 32.90 -39.48 0.05
C MET A 1 31.77 -39.65 -0.96
N LEU A 2 31.06 -38.56 -1.27
CA LEU A 2 31.15 -37.90 -2.58
C LEU A 2 30.70 -38.86 -3.71
N THR A 3 29.52 -38.73 -4.32
CA THR A 3 29.25 -37.65 -5.28
C THR A 3 27.88 -37.87 -5.98
N ARG A 4 27.20 -36.76 -6.31
CA ARG A 4 26.57 -36.42 -7.62
C ARG A 4 25.51 -37.40 -8.17
N ALA A 5 24.36 -37.02 -8.69
CA ALA A 5 23.87 -35.75 -9.21
C ALA A 5 22.39 -35.94 -9.54
N LEU A 6 21.58 -34.90 -9.32
CA LEU A 6 20.30 -34.62 -10.00
C LEU A 6 20.00 -33.17 -9.62
N ARG A 7 20.67 -32.16 -10.20
CA ARG A 7 20.33 -31.53 -11.48
C ARG A 7 18.81 -31.46 -11.73
N GLY A 8 18.24 -30.31 -11.40
CA GLY A 8 17.48 -29.56 -12.40
C GLY A 8 16.00 -29.36 -12.12
N LEU A 9 15.63 -28.08 -11.95
CA LEU A 9 14.41 -27.43 -12.45
C LEU A 9 13.05 -27.83 -11.87
N ALA A 10 12.58 -27.00 -10.94
CA ALA A 10 11.22 -26.43 -10.89
C ALA A 10 11.21 -25.43 -9.71
N VAL A 11 11.52 -24.13 -9.88
CA VAL A 11 10.66 -23.06 -10.41
C VAL A 11 9.21 -23.16 -9.91
N LEU A 12 8.87 -22.20 -9.04
CA LEU A 12 7.54 -21.63 -8.73
C LEU A 12 6.51 -22.48 -7.99
N ALA A 13 6.21 -22.05 -6.75
CA ALA A 13 4.86 -21.75 -6.24
C ALA A 13 4.98 -21.57 -4.72
N ALA A 14 4.97 -20.34 -4.22
CA ALA A 14 3.75 -19.63 -3.86
C ALA A 14 3.21 -20.06 -2.48
N PHE A 15 3.14 -19.03 -1.62
CA PHE A 15 1.96 -18.71 -0.82
C PHE A 15 1.76 -19.38 0.55
N ASN A 16 1.53 -18.49 1.52
CA ASN A 16 0.95 -18.69 2.86
C ASN A 16 1.95 -19.16 3.94
N ALA A 17 1.94 -18.66 5.18
CA ALA A 17 0.87 -17.98 5.88
C ALA A 17 1.39 -17.29 7.17
N VAL A 18 0.70 -16.22 7.55
CA VAL A 18 0.40 -15.80 8.93
C VAL A 18 1.54 -15.14 9.73
N LEU A 19 1.61 -13.81 9.59
CA LEU A 19 1.96 -12.91 10.69
C LEU A 19 0.71 -12.75 11.58
N ALA A 20 0.65 -13.50 12.68
CA ALA A 20 -0.33 -13.27 13.74
C ALA A 20 0.42 -13.01 15.05
N LEU A 21 0.83 -11.76 15.25
CA LEU A 21 1.08 -11.22 16.58
C LEU A 21 0.32 -9.89 16.67
N GLY A 22 -0.87 -9.98 17.26
CA GLY A 22 -1.70 -8.85 17.62
C GLY A 22 -1.00 -8.00 18.67
N LEU A 23 -0.47 -6.87 18.23
CA LEU A 23 -0.28 -5.70 19.08
C LEU A 23 -1.62 -4.98 19.15
N THR A 24 -2.44 -5.38 20.11
CA THR A 24 -3.61 -4.61 20.54
C THR A 24 -3.08 -3.38 21.28
N SER A 25 -2.83 -2.30 20.54
CA SER A 25 -2.72 -0.97 21.12
C SER A 25 -4.11 -0.56 21.64
N PRO A 26 -4.23 -0.01 22.86
CA PRO A 26 -5.49 0.59 23.30
C PRO A 26 -5.89 1.72 22.34
N PRO A 27 -7.19 1.98 22.13
CA PRO A 27 -7.62 3.14 21.36
C PRO A 27 -7.20 4.38 22.14
N ASP A 28 -6.17 5.07 21.63
CA ASP A 28 -5.76 6.39 22.08
C ASP A 28 -7.02 7.28 22.10
N ALA A 29 -7.38 7.78 23.28
CA ALA A 29 -8.47 8.71 23.43
C ALA A 29 -8.19 9.91 22.55
N ALA A 30 -8.98 10.09 21.49
CA ALA A 30 -8.79 11.15 20.51
C ALA A 30 -8.75 12.51 21.22
N ASP A 31 -7.56 13.13 21.23
CA ASP A 31 -7.37 14.48 21.74
C ASP A 31 -8.27 15.43 20.93
N PRO A 32 -9.23 16.14 21.57
CA PRO A 32 -10.17 17.01 20.87
C PRO A 32 -9.51 18.27 20.27
N SER A 33 -8.23 18.50 20.55
CA SER A 33 -7.41 19.57 19.96
C SER A 33 -6.53 19.07 18.81
N ALA A 34 -6.57 17.78 18.49
CA ALA A 34 -5.88 17.26 17.31
C ALA A 34 -6.48 17.92 16.06
N PRO A 35 -5.67 18.53 15.18
CA PRO A 35 -6.18 19.08 13.93
C PRO A 35 -6.92 17.97 13.19
N PHE A 36 -8.13 18.25 12.69
CA PHE A 36 -8.88 17.29 11.89
C PHE A 36 -8.03 16.89 10.68
N VAL A 37 -7.34 15.75 10.78
CA VAL A 37 -6.52 15.25 9.68
C VAL A 37 -7.44 14.47 8.77
N PHE A 38 -7.84 15.11 7.67
CA PHE A 38 -8.67 14.47 6.68
C PHE A 38 -7.93 13.27 6.05
N ARG A 39 -8.66 12.18 5.90
CA ARG A 39 -8.21 10.96 5.23
C ARG A 39 -8.90 10.86 3.88
N GLY A 40 -8.24 10.22 2.94
CA GLY A 40 -8.68 10.14 1.56
C GLY A 40 -7.91 9.11 0.75
N ALA A 41 -8.12 9.14 -0.56
CA ALA A 41 -7.46 8.26 -1.50
C ALA A 41 -6.19 8.90 -2.04
N CYS A 42 -5.08 8.18 -1.90
CA CYS A 42 -3.79 8.53 -2.50
C CYS A 42 -3.63 7.77 -3.82
N TYR A 43 -3.29 8.50 -4.88
CA TYR A 43 -2.99 7.94 -6.18
C TYR A 43 -1.55 8.23 -6.53
N CYS A 44 -0.81 7.19 -6.90
CA CYS A 44 0.56 7.25 -7.37
C CYS A 44 0.62 6.63 -8.76
N ARG A 45 1.17 7.37 -9.71
CA ARG A 45 1.49 6.86 -11.04
C ARG A 45 2.97 6.53 -11.08
N ALA A 46 3.32 5.30 -11.44
CA ALA A 46 4.70 4.87 -11.61
C ALA A 46 4.82 3.95 -12.83
N ALA A 47 5.77 4.23 -13.73
CA ALA A 47 6.00 3.48 -14.95
C ALA A 47 4.74 3.27 -15.82
N GLY A 48 3.83 4.25 -15.80
CA GLY A 48 2.55 4.18 -16.53
C GLY A 48 1.42 3.44 -15.81
N GLU A 49 1.67 2.80 -14.67
CA GLU A 49 0.64 2.17 -13.84
C GLU A 49 0.12 3.13 -12.77
N LEU A 50 -1.21 3.22 -12.62
CA LEU A 50 -1.84 4.01 -11.56
C LEU A 50 -2.20 3.11 -10.37
N ARG A 51 -1.54 3.31 -9.24
CA ARG A 51 -1.77 2.59 -7.98
C ARG A 51 -2.53 3.49 -7.02
N CYS A 52 -3.52 2.94 -6.31
CA CYS A 52 -4.29 3.68 -5.32
C CYS A 52 -4.22 3.04 -3.94
N VAL A 53 -4.12 3.87 -2.91
CA VAL A 53 -4.18 3.48 -1.49
C VAL A 53 -5.17 4.37 -0.75
N ALA A 54 -6.19 3.78 -0.14
CA ALA A 54 -7.21 4.50 0.60
C ALA A 54 -6.77 4.83 2.04
N GLU A 55 -7.57 5.66 2.72
CA GLU A 55 -7.43 5.99 4.15
C GLU A 55 -6.10 6.64 4.57
N LEU A 56 -5.43 7.28 3.61
CA LEU A 56 -4.21 8.06 3.85
C LEU A 56 -4.52 9.53 4.01
N THR A 57 -3.75 10.19 4.87
CA THR A 57 -3.69 11.65 4.93
C THR A 57 -2.92 12.17 3.71
N GLU A 58 -3.15 13.42 3.31
CA GLU A 58 -2.40 14.02 2.19
C GLU A 58 -0.89 13.97 2.43
N ARG A 59 -0.46 14.26 3.66
CA ARG A 59 0.96 14.22 4.07
C ARG A 59 1.55 12.82 3.91
N ASP A 60 0.83 11.79 4.36
CA ASP A 60 1.29 10.41 4.25
C ASP A 60 1.31 9.94 2.79
N CYS A 61 0.35 10.39 1.99
CA CYS A 61 0.32 10.16 0.54
C CYS A 61 1.58 10.73 -0.13
N LYS A 62 1.89 12.00 0.13
CA LYS A 62 3.07 12.67 -0.42
C LYS A 62 4.37 11.96 -0.01
N ARG A 63 4.54 11.64 1.28
CA ARG A 63 5.73 10.93 1.77
C ARG A 63 5.90 9.59 1.03
N ARG A 64 4.84 8.79 0.99
CA ARG A 64 4.85 7.49 0.31
C ARG A 64 5.18 7.63 -1.17
N CYS A 65 4.59 8.59 -1.87
CA CYS A 65 4.83 8.76 -3.30
C CYS A 65 6.28 9.17 -3.61
N THR A 66 6.89 9.94 -2.71
CA THR A 66 8.34 10.23 -2.77
C THR A 66 9.18 8.98 -2.55
N GLU A 67 8.84 8.13 -1.56
CA GLU A 67 9.55 6.89 -1.25
C GLU A 67 9.45 5.85 -2.38
N GLU A 68 8.28 5.76 -3.03
CA GLU A 68 8.01 4.85 -4.15
C GLU A 68 8.47 5.41 -5.52
N LEU A 69 9.02 6.63 -5.54
CA LEU A 69 9.49 7.31 -6.76
C LEU A 69 8.40 7.40 -7.86
N CYS A 70 7.19 7.82 -7.48
CA CYS A 70 6.09 8.01 -8.43
C CYS A 70 6.44 9.10 -9.46
N ASP A 71 6.08 8.87 -10.72
CA ASP A 71 6.15 9.85 -11.80
C ASP A 71 5.19 11.03 -11.55
N ASP A 72 4.00 10.72 -11.02
CA ASP A 72 2.96 11.69 -10.67
C ASP A 72 2.13 11.18 -9.49
N TRP A 73 1.52 12.08 -8.73
CA TRP A 73 0.65 11.70 -7.61
C TRP A 73 -0.43 12.75 -7.33
N PHE A 74 -1.57 12.27 -6.83
CA PHE A 74 -2.65 13.13 -6.37
C PHE A 74 -3.39 12.52 -5.18
N TRP A 75 -4.02 13.36 -4.38
CA TRP A 75 -4.79 12.95 -3.20
C TRP A 75 -6.22 13.51 -3.27
N LEU A 76 -7.19 12.67 -2.91
CA LEU A 76 -8.61 13.03 -2.90
C LEU A 76 -9.19 12.88 -1.49
N GLU A 77 -9.50 14.03 -0.88
CA GLU A 77 -10.09 14.11 0.45
C GLU A 77 -11.41 13.35 0.56
N ARG A 78 -11.55 12.50 1.59
CA ARG A 78 -12.79 11.78 1.95
C ARG A 78 -13.39 10.98 0.77
N ARG A 79 -12.53 10.56 -0.16
CA ARG A 79 -12.89 9.69 -1.28
C ARG A 79 -12.21 8.33 -1.11
N PRO A 80 -12.89 7.22 -1.45
CA PRO A 80 -12.25 5.93 -1.57
C PRO A 80 -11.39 5.87 -2.85
N CYS A 81 -10.54 4.84 -2.93
CA CYS A 81 -9.90 4.49 -4.19
C CYS A 81 -10.95 4.16 -5.24
N TRP A 82 -10.89 4.89 -6.35
CA TRP A 82 -11.78 4.72 -7.47
C TRP A 82 -10.97 4.25 -8.66
N ASN A 83 -11.31 3.08 -9.19
CA ASN A 83 -10.77 2.62 -10.45
C ASN A 83 -11.69 3.16 -11.55
N TRP A 84 -11.19 4.00 -12.45
CA TRP A 84 -11.97 4.68 -13.50
C TRP A 84 -12.45 3.73 -14.62
N GLY A 85 -12.87 2.51 -14.26
CA GLY A 85 -13.44 1.54 -15.19
C GLY A 85 -14.93 1.77 -15.40
N TYR A 86 -15.31 1.95 -16.68
CA TYR A 86 -16.66 1.95 -17.26
C TYR A 86 -17.49 3.24 -17.20
N GLY A 87 -17.34 4.04 -18.26
CA GLY A 87 -18.38 4.92 -18.80
C GLY A 87 -18.20 4.95 -20.31
N GLY A 88 -18.81 3.99 -21.01
CA GLY A 88 -18.80 3.89 -22.47
C GLY A 88 -19.73 4.90 -23.14
#